data_AF-A0A141RCT1-F1
#
_entry.id   AF-A0A141RCT1-F1
#
_cell.length_a   1.000
_cell.length_b   1.000
_cell.length_c   1.000
_cell.angle_alpha   90.00
_cell.angle_beta   90.00
_cell.angle_gamma   90.00
#
_symmetry.space_group_name_H-M   'P 1'
#
loop_
_entity.id
_entity.type
_entity.pdbx_description
1 polymer ?
#
loop_
_entity_poly.entity_id
_entity_poly.type
_entity_poly.pdbx_seq_one_letter_code
_entity_poly.pdbx_strand_id
1 'polypeptide(L)'
;PSNLTEVINGCLAYIDDENISVEGLMEHIPGPDFPTAAIINGRRGIEEAYRTGRGKIYIRARAEVETDAKTGRETIIVHEIPYQVNKARLIEKIAELVKDKRVEGISALRDESDKDGMRIVIEVKRDAVGEVVLNNLYSQTQLQVSFGINMVALHHGQPKIMNLKDILSAFVRHRREVVTRRTIFELRKARDRAHILEALAIALGSSSLSAVRRRLRKRKLA
;
A
#
# COMPACT_ATOMS: atom_id res chain seq x y z
N PRO A 1 -1.00 -3.76 -1.28
CA PRO A 1 -0.51 -2.39 -1.00
C PRO A 1 0.22 -1.86 -2.25
N SER A 2 0.39 -0.55 -2.36
CA SER A 2 0.97 0.10 -3.55
C SER A 2 1.80 1.28 -3.11
N ASN A 3 2.78 1.66 -3.93
CA ASN A 3 3.62 2.81 -3.65
C ASN A 3 2.82 4.11 -3.77
N LEU A 4 2.94 5.01 -2.80
CA LEU A 4 2.16 6.25 -2.79
C LEU A 4 2.48 7.15 -3.98
N THR A 5 3.76 7.29 -4.33
CA THR A 5 4.20 8.14 -5.45
C THR A 5 3.61 7.66 -6.76
N GLU A 6 3.67 6.36 -7.02
CA GLU A 6 3.09 5.72 -8.21
C GLU A 6 1.58 5.93 -8.29
N VAL A 7 0.86 5.72 -7.18
CA VAL A 7 -0.59 5.90 -7.12
C VAL A 7 -0.98 7.36 -7.37
N ILE A 8 -0.23 8.32 -6.84
CA ILE A 8 -0.45 9.76 -7.09
C ILE A 8 -0.18 10.08 -8.56
N ASN A 9 0.89 9.56 -9.15
CA ASN A 9 1.18 9.74 -10.57
C ASN A 9 0.05 9.18 -11.44
N GLY A 10 -0.48 7.99 -11.12
CA GLY A 10 -1.64 7.43 -11.81
C GLY A 10 -2.92 8.27 -11.64
N CYS A 11 -3.13 8.88 -10.46
CA CYS A 11 -4.22 9.84 -10.28
C CYS A 11 -4.07 11.07 -11.17
N LEU A 12 -2.87 11.65 -11.25
CA LEU A 12 -2.58 12.81 -12.10
C LEU A 12 -2.79 12.48 -13.57
N ALA A 13 -2.25 11.35 -14.04
CA ALA A 13 -2.45 10.88 -15.42
C ALA A 13 -3.94 10.71 -15.77
N TYR A 14 -4.76 10.17 -14.85
CA TYR A 14 -6.21 10.08 -15.04
C TYR A 14 -6.92 11.45 -15.05
N ILE A 15 -6.43 12.42 -14.28
CA ILE A 15 -6.97 13.79 -14.29
C ILE A 15 -6.65 14.49 -15.61
N ASP A 16 -5.45 14.27 -16.16
CA ASP A 16 -5.00 14.85 -17.41
C ASP A 16 -5.72 14.21 -18.63
N ASP A 17 -5.98 12.90 -18.58
CA ASP A 17 -6.77 12.18 -19.58
C ASP A 17 -7.76 11.19 -18.93
N GLU A 18 -9.04 11.57 -18.85
CA GLU A 18 -10.09 10.70 -18.30
C GLU A 18 -10.31 9.41 -19.15
N ASN A 19 -9.85 9.40 -20.41
CA ASN A 19 -9.93 8.25 -21.32
C ASN A 19 -8.71 7.32 -21.25
N ILE A 20 -7.69 7.64 -20.43
CA ILE A 20 -6.49 6.81 -20.28
C ILE A 20 -6.86 5.34 -20.05
N SER A 21 -6.18 4.45 -20.78
CA SER A 21 -6.44 3.01 -20.70
C SER A 21 -5.84 2.42 -19.42
N VAL A 22 -6.18 1.16 -19.12
CA VAL A 22 -5.58 0.45 -17.97
C VAL A 22 -4.08 0.26 -18.20
N GLU A 23 -3.68 0.01 -19.44
CA GLU A 23 -2.28 -0.11 -19.85
C GLU A 23 -1.52 1.20 -19.65
N GLY A 24 -2.11 2.33 -20.02
CA GLY A 24 -1.51 3.65 -19.73
C GLY A 24 -1.36 3.90 -18.24
N LEU A 25 -2.36 3.52 -17.43
CA LEU A 25 -2.27 3.60 -15.96
C LEU A 25 -1.18 2.68 -15.40
N MET A 26 -0.92 1.53 -16.03
CA MET A 26 0.12 0.59 -15.62
C MET A 26 1.55 1.09 -15.87
N GLU A 27 1.75 2.08 -16.74
CA GLU A 27 3.04 2.75 -16.89
C GLU A 27 3.39 3.58 -15.65
N HIS A 28 2.38 4.08 -14.94
CA HIS A 28 2.53 4.84 -13.70
C HIS A 28 2.44 3.96 -12.45
N ILE A 29 1.64 2.90 -12.50
CA ILE A 29 1.41 1.95 -11.40
C ILE A 29 1.79 0.54 -11.90
N PRO A 30 3.07 0.18 -11.87
CA PRO A 30 3.55 -1.09 -12.44
C PRO A 30 3.03 -2.32 -11.69
N GLY A 31 2.75 -2.19 -10.39
CA GLY A 31 2.25 -3.29 -9.59
C GLY A 31 2.10 -2.98 -8.09
N PRO A 32 1.82 -4.01 -7.28
CA PRO A 32 1.81 -3.90 -5.83
C PRO A 32 3.20 -3.63 -5.26
N ASP A 33 3.25 -2.87 -4.17
CA ASP A 33 4.45 -2.62 -3.37
C ASP A 33 4.20 -3.19 -1.96
N PHE A 34 5.02 -4.15 -1.52
CA PHE A 34 4.85 -4.84 -0.25
C PHE A 34 5.87 -4.34 0.77
N PRO A 35 5.46 -4.12 2.04
CA PRO A 35 6.37 -3.59 3.07
C PRO A 35 7.51 -4.55 3.43
N THR A 36 7.39 -5.84 3.08
CA THR A 36 8.41 -6.87 3.30
C THR A 36 9.29 -7.11 2.07
N ALA A 37 9.20 -6.23 1.06
CA ALA A 37 9.81 -6.40 -0.25
C ALA A 37 9.41 -7.73 -0.90
N ALA A 38 10.37 -8.64 -1.10
CA ALA A 38 10.22 -9.90 -1.85
C ALA A 38 10.11 -9.69 -3.37
N ILE A 39 9.97 -10.80 -4.09
CA ILE A 39 9.95 -10.83 -5.56
C ILE A 39 8.56 -11.22 -6.04
N ILE A 40 7.94 -10.38 -6.87
CA ILE A 40 6.67 -10.72 -7.52
C ILE A 40 6.96 -11.43 -8.84
N ASN A 41 6.45 -12.65 -8.98
CA ASN A 41 6.48 -13.41 -10.21
C ASN A 41 5.09 -13.44 -10.85
N GLY A 42 5.02 -13.09 -12.13
CA GLY A 42 3.80 -13.18 -12.94
C GLY A 42 3.12 -11.85 -13.24
N ARG A 43 3.72 -11.06 -14.16
CA ARG A 43 3.18 -9.78 -14.64
C ARG A 43 1.75 -9.87 -15.18
N ARG A 44 1.42 -10.96 -15.88
CA ARG A 44 0.08 -11.20 -16.43
C ARG A 44 -1.02 -11.19 -15.36
N GLY A 45 -0.73 -11.70 -14.16
CA GLY A 45 -1.69 -11.71 -13.05
C GLY A 45 -1.98 -10.31 -12.49
N ILE A 46 -0.99 -9.41 -12.56
CA ILE A 46 -1.16 -8.00 -12.19
C ILE A 46 -2.05 -7.31 -13.23
N GLU A 47 -1.76 -7.52 -14.52
CA GLU A 47 -2.55 -6.96 -15.61
C GLU A 47 -4.02 -7.41 -15.56
N GLU A 48 -4.25 -8.71 -15.40
CA GLU A 48 -5.59 -9.28 -15.25
C GLU A 48 -6.34 -8.65 -14.08
N ALA A 49 -5.67 -8.50 -12.93
CA ALA A 49 -6.23 -7.84 -11.77
C ALA A 49 -6.58 -6.38 -12.04
N TYR A 50 -5.69 -5.62 -12.66
CA TYR A 50 -5.94 -4.20 -12.94
C TYR A 50 -7.01 -3.98 -14.00
N ARG A 51 -7.21 -4.91 -14.95
CA ARG A 51 -8.29 -4.85 -15.94
C ARG A 51 -9.65 -5.28 -15.38
N THR A 52 -9.68 -6.33 -14.56
CA THR A 52 -10.94 -7.02 -14.19
C THR A 52 -11.34 -6.89 -12.73
N GLY A 53 -10.42 -6.44 -11.88
CA GLY A 53 -10.56 -6.49 -10.42
C GLY A 53 -10.13 -7.83 -9.81
N ARG A 54 -9.78 -8.84 -10.60
CA ARG A 54 -9.36 -10.17 -10.11
C ARG A 54 -8.10 -10.67 -10.81
N GLY A 55 -7.20 -11.28 -10.07
CA GLY A 55 -6.00 -11.88 -10.65
C GLY A 55 -5.21 -12.67 -9.61
N LYS A 56 -4.18 -13.39 -10.07
CA LYS A 56 -3.33 -14.19 -9.19
C LYS A 56 -1.87 -13.93 -9.52
N ILE A 57 -1.09 -13.60 -8.49
CA ILE A 57 0.35 -13.43 -8.58
C ILE A 57 1.05 -14.40 -7.62
N TYR A 58 2.35 -14.62 -7.81
CA TYR A 58 3.18 -15.34 -6.87
C TYR A 58 4.17 -14.40 -6.22
N ILE A 59 4.33 -14.49 -4.90
CA ILE A 59 5.32 -13.72 -4.14
C ILE A 59 6.36 -14.70 -3.65
N ARG A 60 7.63 -14.45 -3.97
CA ARG A 60 8.77 -15.31 -3.69
C ARG A 60 9.76 -14.57 -2.78
N ALA A 61 10.25 -15.26 -1.75
CA ALA A 61 11.32 -14.80 -0.89
C ALA A 61 12.60 -14.48 -1.68
N ARG A 62 13.31 -13.41 -1.29
CA ARG A 62 14.64 -13.12 -1.81
C ARG A 62 15.64 -14.03 -1.09
N ALA A 63 16.23 -14.94 -1.83
CA ALA A 63 17.24 -15.85 -1.33
C ALA A 63 18.34 -16.07 -2.37
N GLU A 64 19.54 -16.40 -1.90
CA GLU A 64 20.70 -16.72 -2.74
C GLU A 64 21.44 -17.94 -2.19
N VAL A 65 22.24 -18.58 -3.06
CA VAL A 65 23.13 -19.68 -2.68
C VAL A 65 24.55 -19.11 -2.64
N GLU A 66 25.16 -19.13 -1.46
CA GLU A 66 26.56 -18.76 -1.24
C GLU A 66 27.42 -20.03 -1.19
N THR A 67 28.58 -20.02 -1.85
CA THR A 67 29.55 -21.12 -1.79
C THR A 67 30.79 -20.67 -1.02
N ASP A 68 31.17 -21.41 0.02
CA ASP A 68 32.41 -21.18 0.75
C ASP A 68 33.61 -21.58 -0.11
N ALA A 69 34.46 -20.60 -0.45
CA ALA A 69 35.64 -20.80 -1.30
C ALA A 69 36.69 -21.77 -0.72
N LYS A 70 36.73 -21.97 0.60
CA LYS A 70 37.69 -22.86 1.28
C LYS A 70 37.14 -24.27 1.44
N THR A 71 35.87 -24.39 1.80
CA THR A 71 35.27 -25.69 2.13
C THR A 71 34.42 -26.29 1.02
N GLY A 72 34.08 -25.50 0.00
CA GLY A 72 33.16 -25.87 -1.08
C GLY A 72 31.72 -26.10 -0.62
N ARG A 73 31.38 -25.75 0.63
CA ARG A 73 30.03 -25.94 1.17
C ARG A 73 29.11 -24.83 0.68
N GLU A 74 27.92 -25.22 0.24
CA GLU A 74 26.87 -24.29 -0.14
C GLU A 74 25.96 -23.96 1.03
N THR A 75 25.50 -22.72 1.07
CA THR A 75 24.59 -22.20 2.08
C THR A 75 23.53 -21.35 1.40
N ILE A 76 22.26 -21.61 1.70
CA ILE A 76 21.16 -20.77 1.24
C ILE A 76 20.93 -19.68 2.28
N ILE A 77 20.97 -18.42 1.84
CA ILE A 77 20.68 -17.25 2.67
C ILE A 77 19.35 -16.65 2.22
N VAL A 78 18.39 -16.54 3.14
CA VAL A 78 17.10 -15.86 2.91
C VAL A 78 17.13 -14.48 3.56
N HIS A 79 16.99 -13.45 2.73
CA HIS A 79 17.05 -12.03 3.12
C HIS A 79 15.67 -11.41 3.34
N GLU A 80 14.66 -11.86 2.59
CA GLU A 80 13.30 -11.32 2.62
C GLU A 80 12.28 -12.47 2.47
N ILE A 81 11.14 -12.39 3.18
CA ILE A 81 10.04 -13.36 3.07
C ILE A 81 8.77 -12.70 2.50
N PRO A 82 7.86 -13.47 1.89
CA PRO A 82 6.63 -12.92 1.36
C PRO A 82 5.77 -12.22 2.42
N TYR A 83 4.95 -11.26 1.96
CA TYR A 83 4.04 -10.51 2.82
C TYR A 83 3.10 -11.44 3.60
N GLN A 84 2.86 -11.12 4.87
CA GLN A 84 2.05 -11.91 5.82
C GLN A 84 2.59 -13.31 6.17
N VAL A 85 3.80 -13.68 5.76
CA VAL A 85 4.44 -14.92 6.20
C VAL A 85 5.08 -14.72 7.57
N ASN A 86 4.85 -15.67 8.48
CA ASN A 86 5.47 -15.67 9.80
C ASN A 86 6.80 -16.43 9.75
N LYS A 87 7.91 -15.76 10.09
CA LYS A 87 9.25 -16.36 10.06
C LYS A 87 9.38 -17.62 10.93
N ALA A 88 8.92 -17.58 12.18
CA ALA A 88 9.06 -18.71 13.09
C ALA A 88 8.32 -19.95 12.58
N ARG A 89 7.08 -19.77 12.09
CA ARG A 89 6.30 -20.85 11.47
C ARG A 89 6.92 -21.38 10.18
N LEU A 90 7.55 -20.51 9.39
CA LEU A 90 8.27 -20.92 8.20
C LEU A 90 9.46 -21.83 8.55
N ILE A 91 10.27 -21.43 9.53
CA ILE A 91 11.42 -22.20 10.02
C ILE A 91 10.96 -23.55 10.60
N GLU A 92 9.92 -23.54 11.44
CA GLU A 92 9.31 -24.75 11.99
C GLU A 92 8.85 -25.70 10.88
N LYS A 93 8.20 -25.16 9.84
CA LYS A 93 7.74 -25.97 8.71
C LYS A 93 8.89 -26.56 7.90
N ILE A 94 9.98 -25.81 7.70
CA ILE A 94 11.18 -26.34 7.04
C ILE A 94 11.78 -27.48 7.87
N ALA A 95 11.90 -27.30 9.19
CA ALA A 95 12.41 -28.34 10.08
C ALA A 95 11.55 -29.63 10.06
N GLU A 96 10.22 -29.48 10.03
CA GLU A 96 9.28 -30.60 9.85
C GLU A 96 9.52 -31.33 8.53
N LEU A 97 9.60 -30.61 7.40
CA LEU A 97 9.82 -31.20 6.08
C LEU A 97 11.16 -31.93 5.96
N VAL A 98 12.21 -31.43 6.63
CA VAL A 98 13.51 -32.10 6.71
C VAL A 98 13.44 -33.37 7.56
N LYS A 99 12.77 -33.30 8.72
CA LYS A 99 12.57 -34.47 9.61
C LYS A 99 11.80 -35.59 8.92
N ASP A 100 10.76 -35.23 8.16
CA ASP A 100 9.91 -36.17 7.42
C ASP A 100 10.54 -36.65 6.10
N LYS A 101 11.78 -36.24 5.80
CA LYS A 101 12.50 -36.53 4.54
C LYS A 101 11.73 -36.12 3.28
N ARG A 102 10.85 -35.12 3.39
CA ARG A 102 10.14 -34.52 2.25
C ARG A 102 11.00 -33.50 1.50
N VAL A 103 11.96 -32.91 2.21
CA VAL A 103 13.02 -32.07 1.66
C VAL A 103 14.36 -32.65 2.13
N GLU A 104 15.17 -33.07 1.18
CA GLU A 104 16.52 -33.59 1.43
C GLU A 104 17.59 -32.52 1.14
N GLY A 105 18.85 -32.83 1.45
CA GLY A 105 19.98 -31.94 1.15
C GLY A 105 20.21 -30.81 2.15
N ILE A 106 19.47 -30.74 3.26
CA ILE A 106 19.68 -29.76 4.35
C ILE A 106 20.45 -30.41 5.50
N SER A 107 21.55 -29.81 5.96
CA SER A 107 22.33 -30.27 7.12
C SER A 107 22.00 -29.51 8.40
N ALA A 108 21.75 -28.20 8.31
CA ALA A 108 21.41 -27.36 9.45
C ALA A 108 20.51 -26.19 9.03
N LEU A 109 19.74 -25.68 9.98
CA LEU A 109 18.85 -24.53 9.82
C LEU A 109 19.06 -23.60 11.02
N ARG A 110 19.36 -22.33 10.76
CA ARG A 110 19.58 -21.30 11.79
C ARG A 110 18.86 -20.00 11.44
N ASP A 111 18.44 -19.30 12.48
CA ASP A 111 17.97 -17.92 12.40
C ASP A 111 19.06 -17.00 12.93
N GLU A 112 19.73 -16.29 12.03
CA GLU A 112 20.79 -15.33 12.32
C GLU A 112 20.28 -13.89 12.16
N SER A 113 18.95 -13.69 12.22
CA SER A 113 18.35 -12.36 12.13
C SER A 113 18.66 -11.52 13.37
N ASP A 114 18.96 -10.24 13.17
CA ASP A 114 19.28 -9.29 14.21
C ASP A 114 18.61 -7.93 13.99
N LYS A 115 19.18 -6.86 14.54
CA LYS A 115 18.65 -5.48 14.38
C LYS A 115 18.95 -4.89 13.00
N ASP A 116 19.95 -5.41 12.30
CA ASP A 116 20.43 -4.90 11.02
C ASP A 116 19.71 -5.58 9.85
N GLY A 117 19.12 -6.77 10.06
CA GLY A 117 18.24 -7.38 9.08
C GLY A 117 17.78 -8.80 9.40
N MET A 118 16.92 -9.33 8.52
CA MET A 118 16.53 -10.72 8.57
C MET A 118 17.57 -11.58 7.83
N ARG A 119 18.02 -12.67 8.47
CA ARG A 119 18.95 -13.63 7.88
C ARG A 119 18.59 -15.05 8.33
N ILE A 120 17.97 -15.82 7.44
CA ILE A 120 17.74 -17.26 7.67
C ILE A 120 18.80 -18.03 6.91
N VAL A 121 19.52 -18.90 7.63
CA VAL A 121 20.65 -19.66 7.10
C VAL A 121 20.29 -21.12 7.02
N ILE A 122 20.39 -21.69 5.82
CA ILE A 122 20.13 -23.10 5.55
C ILE A 122 21.40 -23.71 4.97
N GLU A 123 22.09 -24.53 5.76
CA GLU A 123 23.29 -25.23 5.30
C GLU A 123 22.91 -26.42 4.43
N VAL A 124 23.58 -26.53 3.28
CA VAL A 124 23.37 -27.61 2.31
C VAL A 124 24.35 -28.74 2.58
N LYS A 125 23.89 -29.99 2.46
CA LYS A 125 24.76 -31.16 2.55
C LYS A 125 25.75 -31.19 1.39
N ARG A 126 26.94 -31.76 1.62
CA ARG A 126 28.03 -31.82 0.61
C ARG A 126 27.67 -32.55 -0.68
N ASP A 127 26.70 -33.47 -0.61
CA ASP A 127 26.22 -34.29 -1.72
C ASP A 127 24.97 -33.71 -2.41
N ALA A 128 24.52 -32.53 -1.99
CA ALA A 128 23.34 -31.86 -2.54
C ALA A 128 23.72 -30.55 -3.25
N VAL A 129 22.90 -30.16 -4.23
CA VAL A 129 23.02 -28.90 -4.97
C VAL A 129 22.05 -27.89 -4.39
N GLY A 130 22.56 -26.76 -3.90
CA GLY A 130 21.82 -25.73 -3.20
C GLY A 130 20.67 -25.13 -4.02
N GLU A 131 20.86 -24.95 -5.33
CA GLU A 131 19.78 -24.48 -6.21
C GLU A 131 18.60 -25.46 -6.26
N VAL A 132 18.86 -26.76 -6.24
CA VAL A 132 17.80 -27.79 -6.24
C VAL A 132 17.07 -27.78 -4.91
N VAL A 133 17.80 -27.68 -3.80
CA VAL A 133 17.23 -27.56 -2.46
C VAL A 133 16.36 -26.31 -2.35
N LEU A 134 16.86 -25.16 -2.81
CA LEU A 134 16.12 -23.89 -2.81
C LEU A 134 14.84 -23.96 -3.64
N ASN A 135 14.88 -24.56 -4.83
CA ASN A 135 13.69 -24.75 -5.66
C ASN A 135 12.65 -25.68 -5.01
N ASN A 136 13.10 -26.74 -4.33
CA ASN A 136 12.21 -27.61 -3.54
C ASN A 136 11.59 -26.85 -2.37
N LEU A 137 12.37 -26.03 -1.69
CA LEU A 137 11.89 -25.16 -0.61
C LEU A 137 10.84 -24.16 -1.12
N TYR A 138 11.05 -23.52 -2.27
CA TYR A 138 10.03 -22.66 -2.90
C TYR A 138 8.73 -23.41 -3.22
N SER A 139 8.82 -24.69 -3.61
CA SER A 139 7.64 -25.47 -4.02
C SER A 139 6.83 -26.02 -2.84
N GLN A 140 7.47 -26.22 -1.68
CA GLN A 140 6.88 -26.91 -0.54
C GLN A 140 6.67 -26.04 0.71
N THR A 141 7.17 -24.80 0.70
CA THR A 141 7.13 -23.90 1.86
C THR A 141 6.52 -22.54 1.51
N GLN A 142 6.28 -21.71 2.53
CA GLN A 142 5.82 -20.33 2.33
C GLN A 142 6.93 -19.37 1.86
N LEU A 143 8.11 -19.86 1.47
CA LEU A 143 9.08 -19.05 0.72
C LEU A 143 8.52 -18.65 -0.65
N GLN A 144 7.53 -19.36 -1.18
CA GLN A 144 6.71 -18.88 -2.29
C GLN A 144 5.23 -19.06 -1.96
N VAL A 145 4.46 -17.98 -2.07
CA VAL A 145 3.01 -18.01 -1.82
C VAL A 145 2.27 -17.44 -3.02
N SER A 146 1.08 -17.95 -3.28
CA SER A 146 0.17 -17.30 -4.21
C SER A 146 -0.62 -16.20 -3.51
N PHE A 147 -0.74 -15.05 -4.15
CA PHE A 147 -1.57 -13.94 -3.69
C PHE A 147 -2.72 -13.75 -4.67
N GLY A 148 -3.95 -13.97 -4.20
CA GLY A 148 -5.17 -13.75 -4.96
C GLY A 148 -5.61 -12.28 -4.82
N ILE A 149 -5.53 -11.53 -5.90
CA ILE A 149 -6.04 -10.16 -5.97
C ILE A 149 -7.54 -10.23 -6.22
N ASN A 150 -8.33 -9.60 -5.36
CA ASN A 150 -9.78 -9.45 -5.49
C ASN A 150 -10.20 -8.06 -5.00
N MET A 151 -10.32 -7.11 -5.93
CA MET A 151 -10.62 -5.72 -5.67
C MET A 151 -12.14 -5.50 -5.57
N VAL A 152 -12.68 -5.83 -4.40
CA VAL A 152 -14.10 -5.62 -4.07
C VAL A 152 -14.23 -4.48 -3.07
N ALA A 153 -15.09 -3.52 -3.37
CA ALA A 153 -15.37 -2.37 -2.52
C ALA A 153 -16.86 -2.01 -2.56
N LEU A 154 -17.31 -1.19 -1.60
CA LEU A 154 -18.64 -0.59 -1.65
C LEU A 154 -18.62 0.63 -2.56
N HIS A 155 -19.47 0.63 -3.58
CA HIS A 155 -19.71 1.79 -4.42
C HIS A 155 -21.21 2.13 -4.40
N HIS A 156 -21.55 3.30 -3.86
CA HIS A 156 -22.94 3.71 -3.59
C HIS A 156 -23.74 2.69 -2.75
N GLY A 157 -23.12 2.19 -1.68
CA GLY A 157 -23.76 1.26 -0.73
C GLY A 157 -23.87 -0.19 -1.22
N GLN A 158 -23.39 -0.51 -2.42
CA GLN A 158 -23.43 -1.86 -2.98
C GLN A 158 -22.03 -2.44 -3.17
N PRO A 159 -21.78 -3.72 -2.82
CA PRO A 159 -20.53 -4.39 -3.13
C PRO A 159 -20.35 -4.51 -4.64
N LYS A 160 -19.21 -4.04 -5.16
CA LYS A 160 -18.84 -4.17 -6.57
C LYS A 160 -17.40 -4.64 -6.70
N ILE A 161 -17.15 -5.45 -7.71
CA ILE A 161 -15.80 -5.70 -8.22
C ILE A 161 -15.43 -4.47 -9.03
N MET A 162 -14.26 -3.89 -8.76
CA MET A 162 -13.79 -2.67 -9.40
C MET A 162 -12.40 -2.92 -9.97
N ASN A 163 -12.16 -2.45 -11.19
CA ASN A 163 -10.83 -2.47 -11.78
C ASN A 163 -10.00 -1.26 -11.31
N LEU A 164 -8.74 -1.15 -11.74
CA LEU A 164 -7.85 -0.05 -11.29
C LEU A 164 -8.42 1.33 -11.66
N LYS A 165 -8.93 1.49 -12.89
CA LYS A 165 -9.49 2.75 -13.38
C LYS A 165 -10.74 3.15 -12.61
N ASP A 166 -11.62 2.21 -12.29
CA ASP A 166 -12.84 2.45 -11.50
C ASP A 166 -12.49 3.01 -10.12
N ILE A 167 -11.46 2.45 -9.47
CA ILE A 167 -11.00 2.89 -8.14
C ILE A 167 -10.43 4.30 -8.20
N LEU A 168 -9.55 4.59 -9.16
CA LEU A 168 -8.96 5.93 -9.33
C LEU A 168 -10.05 6.98 -9.66
N SER A 169 -10.98 6.63 -10.56
CA SER A 169 -12.12 7.48 -10.91
C SER A 169 -12.99 7.80 -9.69
N ALA A 170 -13.31 6.79 -8.88
CA ALA A 170 -14.09 6.98 -7.65
C ALA A 170 -13.35 7.88 -6.64
N PHE A 171 -12.04 7.70 -6.48
CA PHE A 171 -11.22 8.54 -5.60
C PHE A 171 -11.21 10.00 -6.07
N VAL A 172 -10.93 10.26 -7.35
CA VAL A 172 -10.89 11.62 -7.92
C VAL A 172 -12.26 12.29 -7.82
N ARG A 173 -13.35 11.57 -8.10
CA ARG A 173 -14.72 12.08 -7.92
C ARG A 173 -15.00 12.46 -6.46
N HIS A 174 -14.61 11.62 -5.51
CA HIS A 174 -14.76 11.93 -4.10
C HIS A 174 -13.95 13.18 -3.71
N ARG A 175 -12.74 13.35 -4.24
CA ARG A 175 -11.93 14.57 -4.02
C ARG A 175 -12.61 15.81 -4.58
N ARG A 176 -13.21 15.75 -5.77
CA ARG A 176 -14.00 16.85 -6.35
C ARG A 176 -15.15 17.25 -5.43
N GLU A 177 -15.91 16.29 -4.88
CA GLU A 177 -17.00 16.56 -3.95
C GLU A 177 -16.50 17.21 -2.65
N VAL A 178 -15.47 16.64 -2.02
CA VAL A 178 -14.93 17.14 -0.74
C VAL A 178 -14.41 18.56 -0.89
N VAL A 179 -13.65 18.86 -1.95
CA VAL A 179 -13.13 20.21 -2.21
C VAL A 179 -14.28 21.18 -2.45
N THR A 180 -15.27 20.81 -3.26
CA THR A 180 -16.47 21.64 -3.51
C THR A 180 -17.20 22.00 -2.23
N ARG A 181 -17.48 21.00 -1.37
CA ARG A 181 -18.16 21.20 -0.09
C ARG A 181 -17.36 22.10 0.85
N ARG A 182 -16.03 21.90 0.91
CA ARG A 182 -15.14 22.76 1.71
C ARG A 182 -15.16 24.19 1.22
N THR A 183 -15.03 24.42 -0.08
CA THR A 183 -15.03 25.76 -0.67
C THR A 183 -16.36 26.49 -0.44
N ILE A 184 -17.50 25.80 -0.57
CA ILE A 184 -18.82 26.38 -0.26
C ILE A 184 -18.92 26.76 1.22
N PHE A 185 -18.44 25.89 2.11
CA PHE A 185 -18.43 26.16 3.55
C PHE A 185 -17.56 27.38 3.90
N GLU A 186 -16.34 27.45 3.36
CA GLU A 186 -15.43 28.57 3.56
C GLU A 186 -16.00 29.88 3.00
N LEU A 187 -16.63 29.85 1.83
CA LEU A 187 -17.31 31.00 1.24
C LEU A 187 -18.45 31.51 2.13
N ARG A 188 -19.27 30.61 2.68
CA ARG A 188 -20.34 30.99 3.62
C ARG A 188 -19.77 31.63 4.87
N LYS A 189 -18.75 31.02 5.47
CA LYS A 189 -18.06 31.57 6.66
C LYS A 189 -17.46 32.95 6.39
N ALA A 190 -16.86 33.15 5.21
CA ALA A 190 -16.30 34.44 4.81
C ALA A 190 -17.39 35.50 4.63
N ARG A 191 -18.53 35.16 4.02
CA ARG A 191 -19.69 36.06 3.88
C ARG A 191 -20.30 36.44 5.22
N ASP A 192 -20.50 35.47 6.11
CA ASP A 192 -21.02 35.72 7.46
C ASP A 192 -20.08 36.66 8.23
N ARG A 193 -18.76 36.46 8.09
CA ARG A 193 -17.76 37.34 8.69
C ARG A 193 -17.76 38.75 8.08
N ALA A 194 -17.84 38.86 6.76
CA ALA A 194 -17.90 40.13 6.06
C ALA A 194 -19.13 40.95 6.49
N HIS A 195 -20.30 40.32 6.59
CA HIS A 195 -21.53 40.97 7.04
C HIS A 195 -21.40 41.56 8.45
N ILE A 196 -20.80 40.81 9.40
CA ILE A 196 -20.53 41.32 10.75
C ILE A 196 -19.55 42.50 10.71
N LEU A 197 -18.50 42.41 9.89
CA LEU A 197 -17.50 43.47 9.75
C LEU A 197 -18.08 44.73 9.13
N GLU A 198 -18.97 44.63 8.14
CA GLU A 198 -19.68 45.77 7.56
C GLU A 198 -20.53 46.50 8.60
N ALA A 199 -21.29 45.75 9.41
CA ALA A 199 -22.08 46.34 10.50
C ALA A 199 -21.19 47.04 11.55
N LEU A 200 -20.07 46.41 11.92
CA LEU A 200 -19.09 47.02 12.84
C LEU A 200 -18.46 48.28 12.24
N ALA A 201 -18.11 48.28 10.96
CA ALA A 201 -17.54 49.43 10.27
C ALA A 201 -18.53 50.62 10.26
N ILE A 202 -19.80 50.37 9.96
CA ILE A 202 -20.86 51.39 10.03
C ILE A 202 -21.03 51.91 11.46
N ALA A 203 -21.01 51.01 12.47
CA ALA A 203 -21.15 51.39 13.87
C ALA A 203 -19.98 52.25 14.38
N LEU A 204 -18.76 52.00 13.89
CA LEU A 204 -17.55 52.74 14.25
C LEU A 204 -17.42 54.11 13.57
N GLY A 205 -18.15 54.35 12.47
CA GLY A 205 -18.22 55.67 11.84
C GLY A 205 -18.65 56.75 12.86
N SER A 206 -17.90 57.86 12.94
CA SER A 206 -17.98 58.87 14.01
C SER A 206 -19.40 59.40 14.29
N SER A 207 -20.19 59.65 13.24
CA SER A 207 -21.59 60.09 13.33
C SER A 207 -22.52 59.00 13.88
N SER A 208 -22.28 57.74 13.53
CA SER A 208 -23.07 56.58 13.96
C SER A 208 -22.73 56.14 15.39
N LEU A 209 -21.45 56.21 15.78
CA LEU A 209 -20.97 55.80 17.10
C LEU A 209 -21.60 56.64 18.23
N SER A 210 -21.71 57.95 18.02
CA SER A 210 -22.38 58.86 18.96
C SER A 210 -23.88 58.55 19.09
N ALA A 211 -24.55 58.23 17.98
CA ALA A 211 -25.95 57.84 17.95
C ALA A 211 -26.22 56.48 18.61
N VAL A 212 -25.36 55.48 18.39
CA VAL A 212 -25.41 54.16 19.04
C VAL A 212 -25.23 54.31 20.56
N ARG A 213 -24.21 55.05 21.01
CA ARG A 213 -23.99 55.35 22.45
C ARG A 213 -25.20 56.05 23.08
N ARG A 214 -25.80 57.03 22.38
CA ARG A 214 -26.99 57.73 22.86
C ARG A 214 -28.20 56.80 22.98
N ARG A 215 -28.44 55.91 22.00
CA ARG A 215 -29.54 54.92 22.05
C ARG A 215 -29.35 53.90 23.17
N LEU A 216 -28.13 53.40 23.38
CA LEU A 216 -27.84 52.47 24.49
C LEU A 216 -28.04 53.14 25.87
N ARG A 217 -27.62 54.40 26.03
CA ARG A 217 -27.85 55.17 27.27
C ARG A 217 -29.33 55.46 27.56
N LYS A 218 -30.14 55.70 26.51
CA LYS A 218 -31.61 55.86 26.65
C LYS A 218 -32.33 54.55 26.97
N ARG A 219 -31.74 53.41 26.61
CA ARG A 219 -32.23 52.05 26.90
C ARG A 219 -31.69 51.49 28.23
N LYS A 220 -31.38 52.32 29.24
CA LYS A 220 -31.12 51.79 30.60
C LYS A 220 -32.37 51.01 31.06
N LEU A 221 -32.26 49.69 30.92
CA LEU A 221 -33.06 48.58 31.45
C LEU A 221 -34.49 48.94 31.87
N ALA A 222 -35.44 48.66 30.97
CA ALA A 222 -36.75 48.14 31.37
C ALA A 222 -36.65 46.62 31.47
#